data_AF-A0A6I5RKH3-F1
#
_entry.id   AF-A0A6I5RKH3-F1
#
_cell.length_a   1.000
_cell.length_b   1.000
_cell.length_c   1.000
_cell.angle_alpha   90.00
_cell.angle_beta   90.00
_cell.angle_gamma   90.00
#
_symmetry.space_group_name_H-M   'P 1'
#
loop_
_entity.id
_entity.type
_entity.pdbx_description
1 polymer ?
#
loop_
_entity_poly.entity_id
_entity_poly.type
_entity_poly.pdbx_seq_one_letter_code
_entity_poly.pdbx_strand_id
1 'polypeptide(L)'
;ESLETARQRSQVSLEQSENNLDQLTTAIRNEVANRLDDVRSNQLRLEAAQRATAAAELQLESAREQFRRGRGNITLLDLSQREESLVQTQNAELEAQIALFDSLVELEEAIGQTLILWGDRLTQTTPPDE
;
A
#
# COMPACT_ATOMS: atom_id res chain seq x y z
N GLU A 1 -51.88 14.32 -22.72
CA GLU A 1 -50.98 13.17 -22.88
C GLU A 1 -49.48 13.53 -22.89
N SER A 2 -49.04 14.64 -23.51
CA SER A 2 -47.60 14.99 -23.57
C SER A 2 -46.98 15.38 -22.21
N LEU A 3 -47.71 16.11 -21.36
CA LEU A 3 -47.24 16.54 -20.04
C LEU A 3 -47.05 15.37 -19.07
N GLU A 4 -47.98 14.40 -19.08
CA GLU A 4 -47.90 13.23 -18.22
C GLU A 4 -46.73 12.32 -18.62
N THR A 5 -46.51 12.15 -19.93
CA THR A 5 -45.33 11.44 -20.46
C THR A 5 -44.02 12.14 -20.07
N ALA A 6 -43.97 13.47 -20.13
CA ALA A 6 -42.79 14.24 -19.73
C ALA A 6 -42.50 14.13 -18.22
N ARG A 7 -43.56 14.20 -17.39
CA ARG A 7 -43.48 14.00 -15.94
C ARG A 7 -42.96 12.61 -15.59
N GLN A 8 -43.51 11.57 -16.23
CA GLN A 8 -43.08 10.18 -16.03
C GLN A 8 -41.60 9.98 -16.41
N ARG A 9 -41.15 10.56 -17.53
CA ARG A 9 -39.74 10.50 -17.95
C ARG A 9 -38.81 11.19 -16.95
N SER A 10 -39.21 12.33 -16.42
CA SER A 10 -38.43 13.05 -15.40
C SER A 10 -38.31 12.24 -14.11
N GLN A 11 -39.37 11.54 -13.69
CA GLN A 11 -39.33 10.67 -12.51
C GLN A 11 -38.38 9.49 -12.71
N VAL A 12 -38.47 8.80 -13.84
CA VAL A 12 -37.55 7.69 -14.16
C VAL A 12 -36.10 8.17 -14.22
N SER A 13 -35.85 9.34 -14.80
CA SER A 13 -34.50 9.92 -14.84
C SER A 13 -33.96 10.27 -13.45
N LEU A 14 -34.83 10.71 -12.53
CA LEU A 14 -34.46 10.98 -11.14
C LEU A 14 -34.13 9.68 -10.41
N GLU A 15 -35.02 8.68 -10.48
CA GLU A 15 -34.81 7.36 -9.89
C GLU A 15 -33.52 6.70 -10.42
N GLN A 16 -33.22 6.84 -11.71
CA GLN A 16 -31.95 6.36 -12.28
C GLN A 16 -30.74 7.09 -11.70
N SER A 17 -30.85 8.40 -11.51
CA SER A 17 -29.76 9.21 -10.95
C SER A 17 -29.51 8.87 -9.47
N GLU A 18 -30.57 8.64 -8.70
CA GLU A 18 -30.49 8.20 -7.30
C GLU A 18 -29.85 6.81 -7.19
N ASN A 19 -30.29 5.85 -8.02
CA ASN A 19 -29.69 4.52 -8.06
C ASN A 19 -28.20 4.58 -8.45
N ASN A 20 -27.83 5.42 -9.42
CA ASN A 20 -26.43 5.60 -9.81
C ASN A 20 -25.59 6.20 -8.68
N LEU A 21 -26.15 7.15 -7.92
CA LEU A 21 -25.48 7.77 -6.77
C LEU A 21 -25.24 6.73 -5.65
N ASP A 22 -26.23 5.89 -5.36
CA ASP A 22 -26.11 4.83 -4.36
C ASP A 22 -25.07 3.77 -4.76
N GLN A 23 -25.06 3.39 -6.04
CA GLN A 23 -24.05 2.49 -6.61
C GLN A 23 -22.64 3.09 -6.50
N LEU A 24 -22.47 4.36 -6.88
CA LEU A 24 -21.18 5.04 -6.80
C LEU A 24 -20.71 5.17 -5.35
N THR A 25 -21.61 5.52 -4.42
CA THR A 25 -21.30 5.63 -2.99
C THR A 25 -20.84 4.28 -2.43
N THR A 26 -21.52 3.20 -2.80
CA THR A 26 -21.16 1.84 -2.39
C THR A 26 -19.81 1.42 -2.98
N ALA A 27 -19.56 1.72 -4.25
CA ALA A 27 -18.30 1.44 -4.91
C ALA A 27 -17.13 2.16 -4.21
N ILE A 28 -17.27 3.45 -3.91
CA ILE A 28 -16.25 4.24 -3.19
C ILE A 28 -15.99 3.64 -1.79
N ARG A 29 -17.05 3.30 -1.04
CA ARG A 29 -16.90 2.69 0.30
C ARG A 29 -16.12 1.37 0.24
N ASN A 30 -16.46 0.52 -0.72
CA ASN A 30 -15.78 -0.77 -0.89
C ASN A 30 -14.32 -0.57 -1.31
N GLU A 31 -14.04 0.37 -2.22
CA GLU A 31 -12.68 0.69 -2.63
C GLU A 31 -11.83 1.16 -1.45
N VAL A 32 -12.31 2.13 -0.68
CA VAL A 32 -11.60 2.64 0.50
C VAL A 32 -11.37 1.54 1.54
N ALA A 33 -12.35 0.68 1.78
CA ALA A 33 -12.21 -0.44 2.70
C ALA A 33 -11.14 -1.43 2.23
N ASN A 34 -11.14 -1.79 0.94
CA ASN A 34 -10.14 -2.67 0.36
C ASN A 34 -8.72 -2.09 0.49
N ARG A 35 -8.53 -0.79 0.14
CA ARG A 35 -7.22 -0.13 0.27
C ARG A 35 -6.73 -0.07 1.71
N LEU A 36 -7.63 0.13 2.68
CA LEU A 36 -7.26 0.10 4.09
C LEU A 36 -6.80 -1.29 4.53
N ASP A 37 -7.47 -2.35 4.07
CA ASP A 37 -7.07 -3.73 4.33
C ASP A 37 -5.71 -4.07 3.68
N ASP A 38 -5.45 -3.55 2.48
CA ASP A 38 -4.16 -3.70 1.79
C ASP A 38 -3.02 -3.04 2.57
N VAL A 39 -3.20 -1.79 3.02
CA VAL A 39 -2.24 -1.09 3.88
C VAL A 39 -1.95 -1.90 5.14
N ARG A 40 -2.99 -2.40 5.81
CA ARG A 40 -2.83 -3.21 7.02
C ARG A 40 -2.07 -4.51 6.75
N SER A 41 -2.38 -5.19 5.66
CA SER A 41 -1.70 -6.41 5.24
C SER A 41 -0.21 -6.14 4.96
N ASN A 42 0.09 -5.06 4.23
CA ASN A 42 1.48 -4.70 3.90
C ASN A 42 2.26 -4.25 5.13
N GLN A 43 1.63 -3.57 6.09
CA GLN A 43 2.25 -3.24 7.38
C GLN A 43 2.67 -4.51 8.13
N LEU A 44 1.79 -5.51 8.22
CA LEU A 44 2.11 -6.79 8.86
C LEU A 44 3.23 -7.54 8.12
N ARG A 45 3.26 -7.47 6.79
CA ARG A 45 4.35 -8.05 5.98
C ARG A 45 5.68 -7.37 6.26
N LEU A 46 5.71 -6.04 6.35
CA LEU A 46 6.91 -5.29 6.71
C LEU A 46 7.40 -5.66 8.11
N GLU A 47 6.52 -5.73 9.10
CA GLU A 47 6.90 -6.16 10.45
C GLU A 47 7.48 -7.58 10.47
N ALA A 48 6.91 -8.51 9.69
CA ALA A 48 7.43 -9.86 9.57
C ALA A 48 8.81 -9.89 8.90
N ALA A 49 9.01 -9.11 7.83
CA ALA A 49 10.28 -9.01 7.12
C ALA A 49 11.39 -8.41 8.01
N GLN A 50 11.08 -7.35 8.75
CA GLN A 50 11.99 -6.75 9.75
C GLN A 50 12.45 -7.78 10.80
N ARG A 51 11.52 -8.60 11.30
CA ARG A 51 11.86 -9.67 12.25
C ARG A 51 12.72 -10.75 11.60
N ALA A 52 12.49 -11.07 10.33
CA ALA A 52 13.31 -12.02 9.58
C ALA A 52 14.74 -11.50 9.38
N THR A 53 14.91 -10.23 9.01
CA THR A 53 16.21 -9.57 8.93
C THR A 53 16.95 -9.62 10.26
N ALA A 54 16.32 -9.18 11.36
CA ALA A 54 16.93 -9.21 12.68
C ALA A 54 17.33 -10.63 13.11
N ALA A 55 16.52 -11.64 12.77
CA ALA A 55 16.87 -13.04 13.04
C ALA A 55 18.07 -13.50 12.22
N ALA A 56 18.16 -13.14 10.93
CA ALA A 56 19.28 -13.46 10.06
C ALA A 56 20.59 -12.81 10.55
N GLU A 57 20.53 -11.57 11.01
CA GLU A 57 21.68 -10.86 11.61
C GLU A 57 22.21 -11.59 12.85
N LEU A 58 21.32 -11.96 13.77
CA LEU A 58 21.69 -12.71 14.97
C LEU A 58 22.30 -14.08 14.64
N GLN A 59 21.75 -14.77 13.64
CA GLN A 59 22.27 -16.05 13.19
C GLN A 59 23.66 -15.92 12.56
N LEU A 60 23.88 -14.89 11.75
CA LEU A 60 25.19 -14.59 11.16
C LEU A 60 26.22 -14.27 12.24
N GLU A 61 25.88 -13.42 13.20
CA GLU A 61 26.80 -13.05 14.28
C GLU A 61 27.15 -14.26 15.16
N SER A 62 26.17 -15.08 15.51
CA SER A 62 26.40 -16.35 16.21
C SER A 62 27.34 -17.28 15.43
N ALA A 63 27.15 -17.41 14.12
CA ALA A 63 28.01 -18.23 13.29
C ALA A 63 29.45 -17.68 13.20
N ARG A 64 29.59 -16.35 13.07
CA ARG A 64 30.90 -15.67 13.09
C ARG A 64 31.65 -15.92 14.40
N GLU A 65 30.94 -15.87 15.53
CA GLU A 65 31.54 -16.16 16.84
C GLU A 65 31.96 -17.62 16.96
N GLN A 66 31.12 -18.57 16.51
CA GLN A 66 31.46 -19.99 16.52
C GLN A 66 32.68 -20.29 15.65
N PHE A 67 32.73 -19.70 14.44
CA PHE A 67 33.87 -19.79 13.54
C PHE A 67 35.15 -19.24 14.19
N ARG A 68 35.11 -18.03 14.77
CA ARG A 68 36.26 -17.42 15.49
C ARG A 68 36.77 -18.30 16.62
N ARG A 69 35.88 -19.00 17.32
CA ARG A 69 36.23 -19.92 18.42
C ARG A 69 36.62 -21.32 17.95
N GLY A 70 36.59 -21.60 16.65
CA GLY A 70 36.82 -22.95 16.10
C GLY A 70 35.80 -23.98 16.57
N ARG A 71 34.57 -23.56 16.93
CA ARG A 71 33.50 -24.43 17.42
C ARG A 71 32.50 -24.74 16.32
N GLY A 72 31.87 -25.92 16.41
CA GLY A 72 30.68 -26.25 15.61
C GLY A 72 30.93 -26.63 14.15
N ASN A 73 32.17 -26.88 13.74
CA ASN A 73 32.55 -27.18 12.35
C ASN A 73 32.05 -26.15 11.31
N ILE A 74 31.75 -24.91 11.74
CA ILE A 74 31.38 -23.83 10.84
C ILE A 74 32.56 -23.57 9.90
N THR A 75 32.29 -23.55 8.61
CA THR A 75 33.24 -23.24 7.55
C THR A 75 33.08 -21.81 7.05
N LEU A 76 34.05 -21.31 6.27
CA LEU A 76 33.91 -20.03 5.57
C LEU A 76 32.73 -20.05 4.58
N LEU A 77 32.42 -21.20 4.00
CA LEU A 77 31.27 -21.36 3.10
C LEU A 77 29.95 -21.16 3.86
N ASP A 78 29.83 -21.71 5.07
CA ASP A 78 28.63 -21.54 5.91
C ASP A 78 28.43 -20.07 6.31
N LEU A 79 29.51 -19.33 6.56
CA LEU A 79 29.43 -17.89 6.81
C LEU A 79 28.95 -17.13 5.58
N SER A 80 29.51 -17.43 4.40
CA SER A 80 29.11 -16.80 3.14
C SER A 80 27.64 -17.05 2.82
N GLN A 81 27.13 -18.26 3.06
CA GLN A 81 25.70 -18.58 2.87
C GLN A 81 24.80 -17.80 3.82
N ARG A 82 25.23 -17.56 5.06
CA ARG A 82 24.48 -16.75 6.03
C ARG A 82 24.50 -15.26 5.68
N GLU A 83 25.61 -14.76 5.14
CA GLU A 83 25.69 -13.40 4.61
C GLU A 83 24.74 -13.22 3.42
N GLU A 84 24.71 -14.19 2.50
CA GLU A 84 23.75 -14.19 1.39
C GLU A 84 22.30 -14.24 1.90
N SER A 85 22.00 -15.10 2.87
CA SER A 85 20.67 -15.17 3.48
C SER A 85 20.27 -13.84 4.14
N LEU A 86 21.20 -13.13 4.79
CA LEU A 86 20.94 -11.82 5.37
C LEU A 86 20.58 -10.80 4.29
N VAL A 87 21.35 -10.75 3.21
CA VAL A 87 21.07 -9.86 2.07
C VAL A 87 19.70 -10.16 1.46
N GLN A 88 19.34 -11.43 1.30
CA GLN A 88 18.02 -11.82 0.81
C GLN A 88 16.89 -11.34 1.72
N THR A 89 17.04 -11.46 3.04
CA THR A 89 16.04 -10.95 3.99
C THR A 89 15.94 -9.43 4.00
N GLN A 90 17.07 -8.72 3.87
CA GLN A 90 17.09 -7.25 3.76
C GLN A 90 16.41 -6.76 2.48
N ASN A 91 16.60 -7.45 1.36
CA ASN A 91 15.89 -7.14 0.12
C ASN A 91 14.39 -7.36 0.26
N ALA A 92 13.97 -8.45 0.90
CA ALA A 92 12.56 -8.72 1.16
C ALA A 92 11.92 -7.68 2.11
N GLU A 93 12.68 -7.18 3.09
CA GLU A 93 12.25 -6.07 3.95
C GLU A 93 12.05 -4.78 3.15
N LEU A 94 12.99 -4.43 2.27
CA LEU A 94 12.87 -3.27 1.40
C LEU A 94 11.66 -3.38 0.46
N GLU A 95 11.44 -4.55 -0.14
CA GLU A 95 10.28 -4.80 -0.99
C GLU A 95 8.96 -4.65 -0.20
N ALA A 96 8.89 -5.18 1.03
CA ALA A 96 7.73 -5.01 1.89
C ALA A 96 7.50 -3.54 2.29
N GLN A 97 8.57 -2.77 2.47
CA GLN A 97 8.48 -1.34 2.74
C GLN A 97 7.94 -0.56 1.54
N ILE A 98 8.43 -0.86 0.33
CA ILE A 98 7.92 -0.27 -0.91
C ILE A 98 6.43 -0.60 -1.07
N ALA A 99 6.04 -1.87 -0.90
CA ALA A 99 4.63 -2.28 -1.00
C ALA A 99 3.72 -1.55 -0.01
N LEU A 100 4.19 -1.29 1.23
CA LEU A 100 3.44 -0.48 2.19
C LEU A 100 3.28 0.96 1.69
N PHE A 101 4.34 1.60 1.20
CA PHE A 101 4.25 2.94 0.65
C PHE A 101 3.32 3.03 -0.55
N ASP A 102 3.39 2.09 -1.48
CA ASP A 102 2.51 2.04 -2.64
C ASP A 102 1.04 1.92 -2.19
N SER A 103 0.73 1.05 -1.23
CA SER A 103 -0.64 0.92 -0.71
C SER A 103 -1.15 2.17 0.02
N LEU A 104 -0.26 2.95 0.65
CA LEU A 104 -0.64 4.22 1.27
C LEU A 104 -0.99 5.26 0.21
N VAL A 105 -0.22 5.33 -0.88
CA VAL A 105 -0.50 6.23 -2.01
C VAL A 105 -1.84 5.86 -2.66
N GLU A 106 -2.10 4.57 -2.90
CA GLU A 106 -3.38 4.11 -3.45
C GLU A 106 -4.56 4.44 -2.53
N LEU A 107 -4.38 4.37 -1.21
CA LEU A 107 -5.39 4.79 -0.25
C LEU A 107 -5.65 6.30 -0.32
N GLU A 108 -4.60 7.13 -0.43
CA GLU A 108 -4.71 8.59 -0.60
C GLU A 108 -5.46 8.96 -1.88
N GLU A 109 -5.23 8.23 -2.97
CA GLU A 109 -5.98 8.37 -4.22
C GLU A 109 -7.45 8.02 -4.04
N ALA A 110 -7.75 6.88 -3.37
CA ALA A 110 -9.12 6.42 -3.16
C ALA A 110 -9.97 7.39 -2.32
N ILE A 111 -9.36 8.09 -1.36
CA ILE A 111 -10.04 9.12 -0.54
C ILE A 111 -10.01 10.51 -1.17
N GLY A 112 -9.42 10.66 -2.36
CA GLY A 112 -9.36 11.91 -3.10
C GLY A 112 -8.37 12.95 -2.55
N GLN A 113 -7.50 12.59 -1.61
CA GLN A 113 -6.48 13.52 -1.08
C GLN A 113 -5.48 13.93 -2.16
N THR A 114 -5.14 13.01 -3.07
CA THR A 114 -4.28 13.31 -4.22
C THR A 114 -4.86 14.44 -5.09
N LEU A 115 -6.18 14.46 -5.30
CA LEU A 115 -6.86 15.52 -6.07
C LEU A 115 -6.85 16.87 -5.34
N ILE A 116 -6.96 16.88 -4.01
CA ILE A 116 -6.87 18.10 -3.19
C ILE A 116 -5.46 18.69 -3.27
N LEU A 117 -4.43 17.86 -3.06
CA LEU A 117 -3.03 18.28 -3.04
C LEU A 117 -2.54 18.84 -4.38
N TRP A 118 -2.95 18.24 -5.49
CA TRP A 118 -2.58 18.72 -6.84
C TRP A 118 -3.52 19.80 -7.36
N GLY A 119 -4.82 19.77 -7.00
CA GLY A 119 -5.77 20.83 -7.31
C GLY A 119 -5.38 22.17 -6.70
N ASP A 120 -4.95 22.16 -5.43
CA ASP A 120 -4.50 23.37 -4.73
C ASP A 120 -3.21 23.96 -5.35
N ARG A 121 -2.29 23.11 -5.83
CA ARG A 121 -1.09 23.57 -6.56
C ARG A 121 -1.45 24.22 -7.90
N LEU A 122 -2.40 23.65 -8.65
CA LEU A 122 -2.82 24.22 -9.92
C LEU A 122 -3.50 25.59 -9.73
N THR A 123 -4.32 25.75 -8.69
CA THR A 123 -4.92 27.05 -8.36
C THR A 123 -3.93 28.11 -7.90
N GLN A 124 -2.78 27.72 -7.32
CA GLN A 124 -1.72 28.66 -6.93
C GLN A 124 -0.83 29.10 -8.11
N THR A 125 -0.88 28.39 -9.24
CA THR A 125 -0.11 28.74 -10.44
C THR A 125 -0.88 29.56 -11.47
N THR A 126 -2.19 29.72 -11.29
CA THR A 126 -3.00 30.61 -12.14
C THR A 126 -2.92 32.03 -11.59
N PRO A 127 -2.37 33.02 -12.33
CA PRO A 127 -2.45 34.42 -11.92
C PRO A 127 -3.93 34.84 -11.85
N PRO A 128 -4.31 35.78 -10.98
CA PRO A 128 -5.64 36.35 -11.04
C PRO A 128 -5.81 37.02 -12.42
N ASP A 129 -6.82 36.61 -13.17
CA ASP A 129 -7.20 37.25 -14.43
C ASP A 129 -7.48 38.75 -14.17
N GLU A 130 -6.68 39.63 -14.79
CA GLU A 130 -6.98 41.06 -15.01
C GLU A 130 -7.69 41.27 -16.36
#